data_AF-A0AAV3JVP4-F1
#
_entry.id   AF-A0AAV3JVP4-F1
#
_cell.length_a   1.000
_cell.length_b   1.000
_cell.length_c   1.000
_cell.angle_alpha   90.00
_cell.angle_beta   90.00
_cell.angle_gamma   90.00
#
_symmetry.space_group_name_H-M   'P 1'
#
loop_
_entity.id
_entity.type
_entity.pdbx_description
1 polymer ?
#
loop_
_entity_poly.entity_id
_entity_poly.type
_entity_poly.pdbx_seq_one_letter_code
_entity_poly.pdbx_strand_id
1 'polypeptide(L)'
;MKENYLKIDIIPDNTNYWLIRTNGGSWYNDFKYNDHVSITNNIVDLNTLKEINKLEDYKKVITSKNDSKQKELKQALLNLSENEREKILEKSNLTKRNITDLSKRLFEFIHEIKIGDYIVIPNYRSFEFSIGIVISDAIEYNDKEIQQLKTDSKKQDYKYSNNKLHRKIKWLKETSRYRI
;
A
#
# COMPACT_ATOMS: atom_id res chain seq x y z
N MET A 1 8.52 17.16 45.11
CA MET A 1 9.09 16.16 44.18
C MET A 1 7.99 15.77 43.21
N LYS A 2 8.20 15.86 41.89
CA LYS A 2 7.27 15.28 40.90
C LYS A 2 7.67 13.82 40.73
N GLU A 3 6.80 12.92 41.17
CA GLU A 3 6.98 11.49 40.93
C GLU A 3 6.86 11.21 39.42
N ASN A 4 7.91 10.64 38.84
CA ASN A 4 7.91 10.18 37.46
C ASN A 4 7.36 8.75 37.44
N TYR A 5 6.06 8.62 37.18
CA TYR A 5 5.46 7.32 36.92
C TYR A 5 5.88 6.83 35.53
N LEU A 6 6.42 5.61 35.47
CA LEU A 6 6.61 4.89 34.21
C LEU A 6 5.22 4.60 33.63
N LYS A 7 4.88 5.30 32.54
CA LYS A 7 3.69 4.99 31.76
C LYS A 7 3.98 3.73 30.95
N ILE A 8 3.36 2.62 31.32
CA ILE A 8 3.38 1.37 30.56
C ILE A 8 2.15 1.36 29.67
N ASP A 9 2.36 1.32 28.35
CA ASP A 9 1.27 1.15 27.41
C ASP A 9 0.85 -0.33 27.40
N ILE A 10 -0.45 -0.60 27.61
CA ILE A 10 -1.04 -1.93 27.54
C ILE A 10 -1.45 -2.17 26.09
N ILE A 11 -0.93 -3.24 25.49
CA ILE A 11 -1.31 -3.67 24.14
C ILE A 11 -2.46 -4.68 24.26
N PRO A 12 -3.64 -4.41 23.67
CA PRO A 12 -4.75 -5.36 23.65
C PRO A 12 -4.38 -6.70 22.99
N ASP A 13 -4.95 -7.81 23.48
CA ASP A 13 -4.67 -9.16 22.96
C ASP A 13 -5.09 -9.36 21.49
N ASN A 14 -6.01 -8.54 20.99
CA ASN A 14 -6.50 -8.58 19.61
C ASN A 14 -5.67 -7.72 18.64
N THR A 15 -4.58 -7.11 19.11
CA THR A 15 -3.70 -6.27 18.28
C THR A 15 -2.84 -7.12 17.36
N ASN A 16 -2.94 -6.85 16.05
CA ASN A 16 -2.10 -7.50 15.04
C ASN A 16 -0.87 -6.64 14.68
N TYR A 17 0.11 -7.31 14.07
CA TYR A 17 1.36 -6.69 13.61
C TYR A 17 1.55 -7.00 12.13
N TRP A 18 1.81 -5.96 11.35
CA TRP A 18 1.90 -6.07 9.89
C TRP A 18 3.21 -5.50 9.38
N LEU A 19 3.87 -6.23 8.49
CA LEU A 19 5.04 -5.75 7.76
C LEU A 19 4.61 -5.20 6.40
N ILE A 20 4.76 -3.88 6.20
CA ILE A 20 4.51 -3.24 4.89
C ILE A 20 5.85 -2.88 4.24
N ARG A 21 6.12 -3.46 3.08
CA ARG A 21 7.37 -3.22 2.34
C ARG A 21 7.31 -1.89 1.59
N THR A 22 8.43 -1.18 1.58
CA THR A 22 8.60 0.18 1.05
C THR A 22 9.22 0.22 -0.36
N ASN A 23 9.00 -0.82 -1.17
CA ASN A 23 9.62 -0.96 -2.50
C ASN A 23 11.16 -0.77 -2.47
N GLY A 24 11.83 -1.65 -1.72
CA GLY A 24 13.28 -1.60 -1.53
C GLY A 24 13.77 -0.38 -0.75
N GLY A 25 12.96 0.19 0.15
CA GLY A 25 13.29 1.41 0.89
C GLY A 25 12.86 2.71 0.21
N SER A 26 12.49 2.67 -1.07
CA SER A 26 12.16 3.87 -1.85
C SER A 26 11.04 4.70 -1.23
N TRP A 27 10.02 4.06 -0.65
CA TRP A 27 8.87 4.74 -0.05
C TRP A 27 8.99 4.97 1.45
N TYR A 28 10.13 4.65 2.06
CA TYR A 28 10.29 4.74 3.51
C TYR A 28 10.10 6.18 4.03
N ASN A 29 10.80 7.14 3.40
CA ASN A 29 10.69 8.54 3.78
C ASN A 29 9.30 9.13 3.48
N ASP A 30 8.67 8.72 2.39
CA ASP A 30 7.29 9.13 2.06
C ASP A 30 6.29 8.73 3.14
N PHE A 31 6.33 7.46 3.54
CA PHE A 31 5.44 6.93 4.57
C PHE A 31 5.64 7.62 5.91
N LYS A 32 6.89 7.94 6.25
CA LYS A 32 7.23 8.67 7.47
C LYS A 32 6.80 10.12 7.45
N TYR A 33 7.21 10.87 6.44
CA TYR A 33 6.99 12.32 6.40
C TYR A 33 5.52 12.68 6.18
N ASN A 34 4.73 11.78 5.62
CA ASN A 34 3.31 11.99 5.34
C ASN A 34 2.40 11.11 6.21
N ASP A 35 2.92 10.51 7.28
CA ASP A 35 2.15 9.73 8.28
C ASP A 35 1.18 8.71 7.68
N HIS A 36 1.66 7.93 6.71
CA HIS A 36 0.84 6.94 5.99
C HIS A 36 1.61 5.70 5.59
N VAL A 37 0.85 4.68 5.19
CA VAL A 37 1.33 3.57 4.39
C VAL A 37 0.35 3.30 3.27
N SER A 38 0.87 2.89 2.13
CA SER A 38 0.05 2.59 0.95
C SER A 38 0.35 1.23 0.36
N ILE A 39 -0.60 0.71 -0.41
CA ILE A 39 -0.48 -0.57 -1.09
C ILE A 39 -0.68 -0.39 -2.59
N THR A 40 0.13 -1.12 -3.38
CA THR A 40 0.02 -1.09 -4.83
C THR A 40 -1.32 -1.66 -5.28
N ASN A 41 -2.13 -0.81 -5.87
CA ASN A 41 -3.40 -1.12 -6.50
C ASN A 41 -3.56 -0.25 -7.76
N ASN A 42 -3.59 -0.88 -8.94
CA ASN A 42 -3.65 -0.20 -10.23
C ASN A 42 -4.81 -0.71 -11.10
N ILE A 43 -5.79 -1.40 -10.51
CA ILE A 43 -6.87 -2.08 -11.24
C ILE A 43 -8.26 -1.72 -10.71
N VAL A 44 -8.41 -1.54 -9.39
CA VAL A 44 -9.72 -1.35 -8.77
C VAL A 44 -9.68 -0.18 -7.81
N ASP A 45 -10.82 0.48 -7.61
CA ASP A 45 -10.96 1.47 -6.54
C ASP A 45 -11.45 0.80 -5.23
N LEU A 46 -11.30 1.51 -4.12
CA LEU A 46 -11.74 1.07 -2.79
C LEU A 46 -13.25 0.88 -2.74
N ASN A 47 -14.03 1.75 -3.38
CA ASN A 47 -15.49 1.69 -3.36
C ASN A 47 -16.03 0.39 -3.98
N THR A 48 -15.34 -0.16 -4.97
CA THR A 48 -15.67 -1.46 -5.58
C THR A 48 -15.46 -2.62 -4.60
N LEU A 49 -14.51 -2.50 -3.68
CA LEU A 49 -14.07 -3.60 -2.83
C LEU A 49 -14.60 -3.53 -1.39
N LYS A 50 -14.87 -2.34 -0.85
CA LYS A 50 -15.13 -2.12 0.59
C LYS A 50 -16.33 -2.90 1.16
N GLU A 51 -17.31 -3.25 0.33
CA GLU A 51 -18.50 -4.02 0.73
C GLU A 51 -18.33 -5.54 0.53
N ILE A 52 -17.21 -5.98 -0.05
CA ILE A 52 -16.95 -7.38 -0.35
C ILE A 52 -16.30 -8.04 0.86
N ASN A 53 -16.95 -9.04 1.44
CA ASN A 53 -16.46 -9.72 2.65
C ASN A 53 -15.77 -11.07 2.40
N LYS A 54 -15.58 -11.47 1.13
CA LYS A 54 -14.99 -12.75 0.76
C LYS A 54 -13.82 -12.58 -0.21
N LEU A 55 -12.71 -13.22 0.11
CA LEU A 55 -11.50 -13.21 -0.72
C LEU A 55 -11.73 -13.77 -2.14
N GLU A 56 -12.61 -14.75 -2.31
CA GLU A 56 -12.89 -15.30 -3.65
C GLU A 56 -13.61 -14.29 -4.55
N ASP A 57 -14.42 -13.41 -3.98
CA ASP A 57 -15.11 -12.38 -4.76
C ASP A 57 -14.16 -11.25 -5.16
N TYR A 58 -13.14 -10.95 -4.34
CA TYR A 58 -12.00 -10.09 -4.74
C TYR A 58 -11.32 -10.62 -6.01
N LYS A 59 -11.01 -11.92 -6.07
CA LYS A 59 -10.34 -12.52 -7.24
C LYS A 59 -11.20 -12.38 -8.49
N LYS A 60 -12.51 -12.58 -8.39
CA LYS A 60 -13.45 -12.40 -9.52
C LYS A 60 -13.43 -10.96 -10.01
N VAL A 61 -13.61 -9.99 -9.12
CA VAL A 61 -13.62 -8.56 -9.46
C VAL A 61 -12.31 -8.13 -10.12
N ILE A 62 -11.17 -8.50 -9.54
CA ILE A 62 -9.85 -8.14 -10.06
C ILE A 62 -9.61 -8.81 -11.42
N THR A 63 -10.03 -10.07 -11.61
CA THR A 63 -9.96 -10.75 -12.92
C THR A 63 -10.78 -9.99 -13.96
N SER A 64 -12.06 -9.70 -13.67
CA SER A 64 -12.93 -8.98 -14.61
C SER A 64 -12.40 -7.58 -14.96
N LYS A 65 -11.84 -6.85 -13.99
CA LYS A 65 -11.24 -5.53 -14.22
C LYS A 65 -9.94 -5.63 -15.01
N ASN A 66 -9.10 -6.64 -14.75
CA ASN A 66 -7.90 -6.90 -15.53
C ASN A 66 -8.25 -7.23 -17.00
N ASP A 67 -9.24 -8.09 -17.24
CA ASP A 67 -9.69 -8.45 -18.59
C ASP A 67 -10.26 -7.24 -19.34
N SER A 68 -11.04 -6.40 -18.66
CA SER A 68 -11.59 -5.17 -19.23
C SER A 68 -10.48 -4.19 -19.62
N LYS A 69 -9.50 -3.99 -18.74
CA LYS A 69 -8.32 -3.17 -19.00
C LYS A 69 -7.50 -3.69 -20.19
N GLN A 70 -7.36 -5.01 -20.33
CA GLN A 70 -6.68 -5.62 -21.48
C GLN A 70 -7.44 -5.37 -22.79
N LYS A 71 -8.78 -5.42 -22.78
CA LYS A 71 -9.60 -5.11 -23.96
C LYS A 71 -9.46 -3.65 -24.38
N GLU A 72 -9.54 -2.72 -23.42
CA GLU A 72 -9.36 -1.29 -23.67
C GLU A 72 -7.96 -0.98 -24.20
N LEU A 73 -6.93 -1.57 -23.59
CA LEU A 73 -5.55 -1.40 -24.04
C LEU A 73 -5.33 -1.97 -25.44
N LYS A 74 -5.90 -3.14 -25.76
CA LYS A 74 -5.82 -3.72 -27.11
C LYS A 74 -6.43 -2.80 -28.16
N GLN A 75 -7.53 -2.11 -27.84
CA GLN A 75 -8.16 -1.13 -28.73
C GLN A 75 -7.29 0.14 -28.89
N ALA A 76 -6.70 0.62 -27.81
CA ALA A 76 -5.82 1.80 -27.86
C ALA A 76 -4.53 1.56 -28.68
N LEU A 77 -4.09 0.31 -28.80
CA LEU A 77 -2.84 -0.07 -29.49
C LEU A 77 -3.05 -0.58 -30.92
N LEU A 78 -4.24 -0.37 -31.52
CA LEU A 78 -4.56 -0.87 -32.88
C LEU A 78 -3.61 -0.36 -33.97
N ASN A 79 -3.01 0.82 -33.78
CA ASN A 79 -2.12 1.45 -34.76
C ASN A 79 -0.65 0.98 -34.67
N LEU A 80 -0.30 0.15 -33.69
CA LEU A 80 1.06 -0.39 -33.54
C LEU A 80 1.24 -1.68 -34.33
N SER A 81 2.49 -2.04 -34.60
CA SER A 81 2.80 -3.36 -35.14
C SER A 81 2.36 -4.47 -34.18
N GLU A 82 2.05 -5.65 -34.71
CA GLU A 82 1.58 -6.79 -33.94
C GLU A 82 2.56 -7.18 -32.81
N ASN A 83 3.84 -7.24 -33.13
CA ASN A 83 4.91 -7.57 -32.17
C ASN A 83 5.00 -6.55 -31.01
N GLU A 84 4.88 -5.26 -31.30
CA GLU A 84 4.93 -4.21 -30.27
C GLU A 84 3.70 -4.26 -29.38
N ARG A 85 2.52 -4.45 -29.99
CA ARG A 85 1.25 -4.57 -29.30
C ARG A 85 1.26 -5.76 -28.32
N GLU A 86 1.68 -6.93 -28.76
CA GLU A 86 1.73 -8.13 -27.92
C GLU A 86 2.65 -7.96 -26.70
N LYS A 87 3.85 -7.42 -26.94
CA LYS A 87 4.82 -7.15 -25.86
C LYS A 87 4.28 -6.20 -24.79
N ILE A 88 3.51 -5.18 -25.20
CA ILE A 88 2.88 -4.24 -24.26
C ILE A 88 1.73 -4.91 -23.49
N LEU A 89 0.87 -5.67 -24.20
CA LEU A 89 -0.24 -6.39 -23.58
C LEU A 89 0.27 -7.39 -22.53
N GLU A 90 1.22 -8.24 -22.88
CA GLU A 90 1.82 -9.21 -21.96
C GLU A 90 2.41 -8.55 -20.71
N LYS A 91 3.18 -7.46 -20.88
CA LYS A 91 3.79 -6.74 -19.76
C LYS A 91 2.76 -6.09 -18.83
N SER A 92 1.62 -5.69 -19.38
CA SER A 92 0.55 -5.00 -18.63
C SER A 92 -0.44 -5.95 -17.97
N ASN A 93 -0.52 -7.20 -18.44
CA ASN A 93 -1.50 -8.17 -17.99
C ASN A 93 -1.11 -8.81 -16.66
N LEU A 94 -2.05 -8.93 -15.73
CA LEU A 94 -1.81 -9.71 -14.52
C LEU A 94 -1.94 -11.21 -14.80
N THR A 95 -0.95 -11.98 -14.37
CA THR A 95 -1.06 -13.44 -14.33
C THR A 95 -2.04 -13.88 -13.24
N LYS A 96 -2.57 -15.11 -13.32
CA LYS A 96 -3.44 -15.71 -12.29
C LYS A 96 -2.82 -15.66 -10.89
N ARG A 97 -1.49 -15.87 -10.81
CA ARG A 97 -0.73 -15.76 -9.57
C ARG A 97 -0.75 -14.32 -9.05
N ASN A 98 -0.45 -13.33 -9.89
CA ASN A 98 -0.48 -11.93 -9.48
C ASN A 98 -1.88 -11.47 -9.06
N ILE A 99 -2.94 -11.95 -9.71
CA ILE A 99 -4.33 -11.70 -9.30
C ILE A 99 -4.57 -12.26 -7.90
N THR A 100 -4.15 -13.51 -7.63
CA THR A 100 -4.31 -14.15 -6.32
C THR A 100 -3.57 -13.36 -5.23
N ASP A 101 -2.30 -13.03 -5.48
CA ASP A 101 -1.46 -12.28 -4.54
C ASP A 101 -2.03 -10.88 -4.28
N LEU A 102 -2.47 -10.17 -5.33
CA LEU A 102 -3.10 -8.85 -5.21
C LEU A 102 -4.41 -8.93 -4.44
N SER A 103 -5.25 -9.92 -4.72
CA SER A 103 -6.55 -10.11 -4.05
C SER A 103 -6.36 -10.29 -2.56
N LYS A 104 -5.43 -11.17 -2.15
CA LYS A 104 -5.13 -11.41 -0.74
C LYS A 104 -4.61 -10.15 -0.06
N ARG A 105 -3.63 -9.49 -0.67
CA ARG A 105 -3.04 -8.25 -0.15
C ARG A 105 -4.06 -7.13 0.02
N LEU A 106 -4.96 -6.94 -0.94
CA LEU A 106 -6.00 -5.92 -0.85
C LEU A 106 -7.07 -6.28 0.19
N PHE A 107 -7.44 -7.56 0.29
CA PHE A 107 -8.37 -8.03 1.31
C PHE A 107 -7.81 -7.79 2.72
N GLU A 108 -6.56 -8.21 2.97
CA GLU A 108 -5.86 -7.97 4.24
C GLU A 108 -5.78 -6.46 4.55
N PHE A 109 -5.34 -5.66 3.57
CA PHE A 109 -5.16 -4.22 3.76
C PHE A 109 -6.48 -3.48 4.02
N ILE A 110 -7.58 -3.87 3.39
CA ILE A 110 -8.88 -3.20 3.53
C ILE A 110 -9.63 -3.71 4.76
N HIS A 111 -9.65 -5.03 4.98
CA HIS A 111 -10.53 -5.65 5.98
C HIS A 111 -9.82 -6.16 7.22
N GLU A 112 -8.58 -6.64 7.14
CA GLU A 112 -7.93 -7.30 8.28
C GLU A 112 -7.09 -6.34 9.11
N ILE A 113 -6.40 -5.38 8.49
CA ILE A 113 -5.70 -4.31 9.21
C ILE A 113 -6.74 -3.43 9.92
N LYS A 114 -6.65 -3.31 11.25
CA LYS A 114 -7.55 -2.51 12.09
C LYS A 114 -6.87 -1.29 12.68
N ILE A 115 -7.67 -0.29 13.05
CA ILE A 115 -7.22 0.82 13.90
C ILE A 115 -6.70 0.23 15.22
N GLY A 116 -5.51 0.64 15.63
CA GLY A 116 -4.80 0.09 16.79
C GLY A 116 -3.79 -1.00 16.46
N ASP A 117 -3.81 -1.59 15.25
CA ASP A 117 -2.76 -2.51 14.81
C ASP A 117 -1.42 -1.79 14.62
N TYR A 118 -0.34 -2.56 14.76
CA TYR A 118 1.01 -2.06 14.53
C TYR A 118 1.46 -2.32 13.10
N ILE A 119 2.04 -1.30 12.48
CA ILE A 119 2.74 -1.39 11.20
C ILE A 119 4.23 -1.28 11.44
N VAL A 120 4.98 -2.18 10.80
CA VAL A 120 6.43 -2.08 10.67
C VAL A 120 6.77 -1.85 9.20
N ILE A 121 7.57 -0.82 8.92
CA ILE A 121 8.11 -0.57 7.57
C ILE A 121 9.64 -0.62 7.60
N PRO A 122 10.28 -1.36 6.66
CA PRO A 122 11.74 -1.38 6.55
C PRO A 122 12.25 -0.24 5.67
N ASN A 123 13.42 0.29 6.00
CA ASN A 123 14.23 1.13 5.11
C ASN A 123 15.05 0.25 4.14
N TYR A 124 15.85 0.87 3.26
CA TYR A 124 16.76 0.20 2.34
C TYR A 124 17.60 -0.87 3.04
N ARG A 125 17.64 -2.06 2.44
CA ARG A 125 18.31 -3.27 2.99
C ARG A 125 17.90 -3.64 4.42
N SER A 126 16.75 -3.13 4.87
CA SER A 126 16.27 -3.31 6.24
C SER A 126 17.30 -2.89 7.29
N PHE A 127 18.10 -1.86 7.02
CA PHE A 127 19.04 -1.33 8.01
C PHE A 127 18.32 -0.65 9.18
N GLU A 128 17.14 -0.11 8.91
CA GLU A 128 16.28 0.58 9.86
C GLU A 128 14.84 0.15 9.65
N PHE A 129 14.06 0.24 10.72
CA PHE A 129 12.63 -0.03 10.73
C PHE A 129 11.92 1.10 11.45
N SER A 130 10.78 1.52 10.91
CA SER A 130 9.83 2.37 11.62
C SER A 130 8.64 1.55 12.09
N ILE A 131 8.23 1.77 13.32
CA ILE A 131 7.08 1.14 13.96
C ILE A 131 6.06 2.24 14.22
N GLY A 132 4.82 2.01 13.78
CA GLY A 132 3.71 2.94 13.97
C GLY A 132 2.40 2.21 14.25
N ILE A 133 1.39 2.96 14.69
CA ILE A 133 0.03 2.46 14.94
C ILE A 133 -0.91 2.95 13.85
N VAL A 134 -1.79 2.08 13.37
CA VAL A 134 -2.86 2.42 12.44
C VAL A 134 -3.90 3.31 13.13
N ILE A 135 -4.18 4.48 12.57
CA ILE A 135 -5.14 5.45 13.12
C ILE A 135 -6.31 5.75 12.18
N SER A 136 -6.42 5.04 11.06
CA SER A 136 -7.57 5.14 10.15
C SER A 136 -7.91 3.82 9.48
N ASP A 137 -9.14 3.73 8.98
CA ASP A 137 -9.52 2.77 7.95
C ASP A 137 -8.76 3.02 6.64
N ALA A 138 -8.91 2.09 5.69
CA ALA A 138 -8.36 2.27 4.35
C ALA A 138 -9.10 3.40 3.61
N ILE A 139 -8.34 4.29 2.98
CA ILE A 139 -8.84 5.48 2.26
C ILE A 139 -8.12 5.57 0.92
N GLU A 140 -8.73 6.22 -0.08
CA GLU A 140 -8.06 6.56 -1.33
C GLU A 140 -7.73 8.04 -1.41
N TYR A 141 -6.49 8.33 -1.81
CA TYR A 141 -6.11 9.67 -2.20
C TYR A 141 -6.83 10.07 -3.49
N ASN A 142 -7.33 11.30 -3.52
CA ASN A 142 -7.73 11.97 -4.74
C ASN A 142 -6.50 12.50 -5.50
N ASP A 143 -6.70 12.93 -6.74
CA ASP A 143 -5.59 13.36 -7.60
C ASP A 143 -4.86 14.60 -7.05
N LYS A 144 -5.56 15.50 -6.34
CA LYS A 144 -4.93 16.68 -5.72
C LYS A 144 -3.98 16.28 -4.60
N GLU A 145 -4.38 15.32 -3.76
CA GLU A 145 -3.55 14.80 -2.67
C GLU A 145 -2.29 14.09 -3.20
N ILE A 146 -2.41 13.31 -4.27
CA ILE A 146 -1.24 12.70 -4.94
C ILE A 146 -0.29 13.76 -5.51
N GLN A 147 -0.81 14.85 -6.10
CA GLN A 147 0.05 15.94 -6.56
C GLN A 147 0.72 16.70 -5.41
N GLN A 148 0.06 16.81 -4.27
CA GLN A 148 0.66 17.39 -3.07
C GLN A 148 1.83 16.54 -2.58
N LEU A 149 1.64 15.22 -2.43
CA LEU A 149 2.72 14.28 -2.08
C LEU A 149 3.91 14.40 -3.02
N LYS A 150 3.66 14.47 -4.33
CA LYS A 150 4.70 14.67 -5.35
C LYS A 150 5.45 16.00 -5.18
N THR A 151 4.75 17.06 -4.81
CA THR A 151 5.33 18.38 -4.60
C THR A 151 6.22 18.39 -3.36
N ASP A 152 5.77 17.78 -2.28
CA ASP A 152 6.53 17.70 -1.03
C ASP A 152 7.74 16.76 -1.16
N SER A 153 7.60 15.67 -1.92
CA SER A 153 8.71 14.79 -2.27
C SER A 153 9.83 15.51 -3.01
N LYS A 154 9.50 16.45 -3.90
CA LYS A 154 10.50 17.27 -4.60
C LYS A 154 11.17 18.27 -3.69
N LYS A 155 10.43 18.88 -2.75
CA LYS A 155 10.99 19.87 -1.81
C LYS A 155 11.98 19.24 -0.83
N GLN A 156 11.70 18.02 -0.40
CA GLN A 156 12.48 17.31 0.62
C GLN A 156 13.36 16.18 0.05
N ASP A 157 13.48 16.11 -1.27
CA ASP A 157 14.29 15.14 -2.01
C ASP A 157 14.09 13.67 -1.56
N TYR A 158 12.84 13.20 -1.61
CA TYR A 158 12.52 11.79 -1.40
C TYR A 158 11.63 11.21 -2.51
N LYS A 159 11.66 9.88 -2.65
CA LYS A 159 10.78 9.14 -3.55
C LYS A 159 9.44 8.88 -2.86
N TYR A 160 8.35 9.27 -3.52
CA TYR A 160 7.00 9.04 -3.02
C TYR A 160 6.31 7.86 -3.71
N SER A 161 5.34 7.28 -3.03
CA SER A 161 4.40 6.32 -3.57
C SER A 161 3.29 7.04 -4.33
N ASN A 162 2.99 6.58 -5.55
CA ASN A 162 1.84 7.04 -6.33
C ASN A 162 0.59 6.16 -6.12
N ASN A 163 0.62 5.27 -5.13
CA ASN A 163 -0.53 4.43 -4.79
C ASN A 163 -1.64 5.28 -4.16
N LYS A 164 -2.89 5.07 -4.58
CA LYS A 164 -4.03 5.81 -4.01
C LYS A 164 -4.50 5.24 -2.67
N LEU A 165 -4.58 3.91 -2.58
CA LEU A 165 -5.07 3.21 -1.41
C LEU A 165 -4.03 3.26 -0.27
N HIS A 166 -4.41 3.90 0.83
CA HIS A 166 -3.54 4.17 1.96
C HIS A 166 -4.27 4.07 3.31
N ARG A 167 -3.50 4.06 4.39
CA ARG A 167 -3.93 4.17 5.78
C ARG A 167 -3.05 5.18 6.50
N LYS A 168 -3.64 5.97 7.40
CA LYS A 168 -2.89 6.91 8.25
C LYS A 168 -2.24 6.17 9.41
N ILE A 169 -0.99 6.51 9.69
CA ILE A 169 -0.16 5.90 10.71
C ILE A 169 0.35 6.97 11.65
N LYS A 170 0.34 6.65 12.95
CA LYS A 170 1.08 7.42 13.95
C LYS A 170 2.40 6.71 14.23
N TRP A 171 3.51 7.28 13.77
CA TRP A 171 4.84 6.72 14.02
C TRP A 171 5.24 6.85 15.49
N LEU A 172 5.79 5.77 16.05
CA LEU A 172 6.16 5.69 17.47
C LEU A 172 7.67 5.64 17.67
N LYS A 173 8.35 4.83 16.84
CA LYS A 173 9.76 4.52 17.05
C LYS A 173 10.45 4.15 15.76
N GLU A 174 11.71 4.54 15.69
CA GLU A 174 12.66 4.07 14.71
C GLU A 174 13.71 3.21 15.42
N THR A 175 14.06 2.09 14.80
CA THR A 175 15.08 1.19 15.33
C THR A 175 15.97 0.68 14.21
N SER A 176 17.25 0.51 14.51
CA SER A 176 18.19 -0.12 13.59
C SER A 176 18.11 -1.64 13.74
N ARG A 177 18.36 -2.38 12.65
CA ARG A 177 18.50 -3.85 12.69
C ARG A 177 19.51 -4.37 13.71
N TYR A 178 20.48 -3.54 14.10
CA TYR A 178 21.52 -3.91 15.06
C TYR A 178 21.09 -3.70 16.52
N ARG A 179 19.87 -3.18 16.73
CA ARG A 179 19.27 -2.93 18.06
C ARG A 179 17.97 -3.72 18.27
N ILE A 180 17.63 -4.62 17.34
CA ILE A 180 16.52 -5.58 17.46
C ILE A 180 17.08 -6.86 18.07
#